data_AF-A0A7Y1SNP2-F1
#
_entry.id   AF-A0A7Y1SNP2-F1
#
_cell.length_a   1.000
_cell.length_b   1.000
_cell.length_c   1.000
_cell.angle_alpha   90.00
_cell.angle_beta   90.00
_cell.angle_gamma   90.00
#
_symmetry.space_group_name_H-M   'P 1'
#
loop_
_entity.id
_entity.type
_entity.pdbx_description
1 polymer ?
#
loop_
_entity_poly.entity_id
_entity_poly.type
_entity_poly.pdbx_seq_one_letter_code
_entity_poly.pdbx_strand_id
1 'polypeptide(L)'
;MSRIVKWVLIVLLLVGIGVGLALKFSKTAQNAALDKISDAAVKRIAANPDAAGTVAADFINIPIEAREIADGIWQGTGVGNTHIVTTDVGDVMFDTGLVTQATKQKKALETAIPDLDLSHIIISHSHADHSGGTNVWHRDGIEIVTHAEFPEEQRYLTELQDYFWHRNRTLFPFMPETPPTMGLLAYGGIEPNTIVGNGTPLKFSQGGVDFEVWALPGAEGADNIVLWLPQKKILFSGDFFGPIFPQFPNVFTMRGEKIRKPIEYINSLEVVLALQPEMIVPSHRDPISGKAEIMRDIAKMRDATRYVHDQTIAGMNAGKTVEQLMTEIRLPPELELTQEHGKVSWAVKSIWEYYATWFHFDKTTELYPVPVNSVYADIVELSGVDALIAKASSYVEANPLKSLHLIDMVLGAEPANKKALDVRKSALSQLLAAAESGDKNSYEIYWLKYRLRDTQAKLDAQ
;
A
#
# COMPACT_ATOMS: atom_id res chain seq x y z
N MET A 1 20.83 -17.61 34.95
CA MET A 1 20.64 -17.52 33.47
C MET A 1 21.43 -18.63 32.81
N SER A 2 20.75 -19.55 32.12
CA SER A 2 21.37 -20.73 31.52
C SER A 2 22.31 -20.34 30.37
N ARG A 3 23.34 -21.18 30.11
CA ARG A 3 24.36 -20.98 29.06
C ARG A 3 23.77 -20.75 27.65
N ILE A 4 22.51 -21.11 27.43
CA ILE A 4 21.76 -20.90 26.18
C ILE A 4 21.45 -19.41 25.94
N VAL A 5 21.19 -18.64 26.99
CA VAL A 5 20.87 -17.19 26.88
C VAL A 5 22.11 -16.38 26.45
N LYS A 6 23.32 -16.82 26.82
CA LYS A 6 24.57 -16.18 26.38
C LYS A 6 24.86 -16.39 24.89
N TRP A 7 24.45 -17.51 24.30
CA TRP A 7 24.64 -17.76 22.86
C TRP A 7 23.67 -16.95 22.00
N VAL A 8 22.42 -16.77 22.44
CA VAL A 8 21.42 -15.97 21.70
C VAL A 8 21.81 -14.48 21.66
N LEU A 9 22.41 -13.95 22.73
CA LEU A 9 22.90 -12.57 22.78
C LEU A 9 24.12 -12.33 21.88
N ILE A 10 25.00 -13.32 21.71
CA ILE A 10 26.16 -13.21 20.80
C ILE A 10 25.72 -13.26 19.33
N VAL A 11 24.67 -14.03 19.01
CA VAL A 11 24.10 -14.05 17.66
C VAL A 11 23.41 -12.71 17.34
N LEU A 12 22.72 -12.09 18.30
CA LEU A 12 22.10 -10.77 18.10
C LEU A 12 23.13 -9.63 17.96
N LEU A 13 24.27 -9.72 18.64
CA LEU A 13 25.36 -8.74 18.52
C LEU A 13 26.10 -8.82 17.18
N LEU A 14 26.10 -9.98 16.52
CA LEU A 14 26.68 -10.16 15.18
C LEU A 14 25.72 -9.78 14.04
N VAL A 15 24.42 -9.61 14.32
CA VAL A 15 23.45 -9.10 13.32
C VAL A 15 23.52 -7.56 13.21
N GLY A 16 24.07 -6.87 14.23
CA GLY A 16 24.19 -5.41 14.26
C GLY A 16 25.54 -4.81 13.82
N ILE A 17 26.55 -5.63 13.52
CA ILE A 17 27.88 -5.14 13.11
C ILE A 17 28.28 -5.91 11.86
N GLY A 18 28.41 -5.19 10.74
CA GLY A 18 28.78 -5.73 9.45
C GLY A 18 30.05 -6.56 9.49
N VAL A 19 29.89 -7.88 9.42
CA VAL A 19 30.92 -8.81 8.95
C VAL A 19 30.19 -9.90 8.17
N GLY A 20 30.50 -9.98 6.87
CA GLY A 20 30.04 -11.04 5.98
C GLY A 20 30.57 -12.41 6.41
N LEU A 21 29.81 -13.09 7.26
CA LEU A 21 29.93 -14.53 7.49
C LEU A 21 28.57 -15.15 7.21
N ALA A 22 28.43 -15.67 5.99
CA ALA A 22 27.34 -16.53 5.57
C ALA A 22 27.39 -17.85 6.36
N LEU A 23 26.92 -17.82 7.60
CA LEU A 23 26.58 -19.03 8.34
C LEU A 23 25.32 -19.61 7.69
N LYS A 24 25.49 -20.69 6.92
CA LYS A 24 24.38 -21.52 6.42
C LYS A 24 23.69 -22.21 7.60
N PHE A 25 22.80 -21.49 8.27
CA PHE A 25 21.86 -22.08 9.22
C PHE A 25 20.90 -23.02 8.48
N SER A 26 20.43 -24.09 9.14
CA SER A 26 19.35 -24.92 8.59
C SER A 26 18.08 -24.09 8.40
N LYS A 27 17.23 -24.43 7.42
CA LYS A 27 15.95 -23.73 7.13
C LYS A 27 15.09 -23.61 8.41
N THR A 28 15.13 -24.62 9.27
CA THR A 28 14.49 -24.62 10.60
C THR A 28 15.02 -23.52 11.54
N ALA A 29 16.34 -23.33 11.62
CA ALA A 29 16.94 -22.31 12.46
C ALA A 29 16.69 -20.89 11.92
N GLN A 30 16.63 -20.73 10.58
CA GLN A 30 16.24 -19.49 9.94
C GLN A 30 14.78 -19.14 10.24
N ASN A 31 13.85 -20.10 10.11
CA ASN A 31 12.43 -19.91 10.42
C ASN A 31 12.21 -19.56 11.91
N ALA A 32 12.93 -20.21 12.83
CA ALA A 32 12.84 -19.90 14.25
C ALA A 32 13.38 -18.49 14.61
N ALA A 33 14.36 -17.98 13.84
CA ALA A 33 14.83 -16.61 13.99
C ALA A 33 13.81 -15.59 13.44
N LEU A 34 13.21 -15.89 12.28
CA LEU A 34 12.09 -15.14 11.70
C LEU A 34 10.91 -15.03 12.67
N ASP A 35 10.51 -16.13 13.33
CA ASP A 35 9.41 -16.11 14.31
C ASP A 35 9.69 -15.14 15.46
N LYS A 36 10.93 -15.05 15.95
CA LYS A 36 11.31 -14.10 16.99
C LYS A 36 11.30 -12.66 16.50
N ILE A 37 11.74 -12.42 15.26
CA ILE A 37 11.69 -11.09 14.63
C ILE A 37 10.24 -10.66 14.42
N SER A 38 9.39 -11.59 13.96
CA SER A 38 7.94 -11.44 13.85
C SER A 38 7.32 -11.05 15.20
N ASP A 39 7.60 -11.80 16.26
CA ASP A 39 7.10 -11.50 17.61
C ASP A 39 7.54 -10.12 18.11
N ALA A 40 8.79 -9.73 17.83
CA ALA A 40 9.31 -8.42 18.20
C ALA A 40 8.65 -7.30 17.39
N ALA A 41 8.43 -7.51 16.08
CA ALA A 41 7.72 -6.58 15.22
C ALA A 41 6.27 -6.40 15.68
N VAL A 42 5.53 -7.49 15.89
CA VAL A 42 4.15 -7.47 16.43
C VAL A 42 4.09 -6.74 17.77
N LYS A 43 5.04 -7.00 18.70
CA LYS A 43 5.10 -6.27 19.98
C LYS A 43 5.40 -4.79 19.81
N ARG A 44 6.34 -4.41 18.94
CA ARG A 44 6.66 -3.01 18.64
C ARG A 44 5.45 -2.28 18.07
N ILE A 45 4.67 -2.97 17.23
CA ILE A 45 3.47 -2.42 16.61
C ILE A 45 2.33 -2.30 17.62
N ALA A 46 2.01 -3.36 18.37
CA ALA A 46 0.96 -3.36 19.37
C ALA A 46 1.23 -2.37 20.52
N ALA A 47 2.50 -2.10 20.83
CA ALA A 47 2.91 -1.11 21.82
C ALA A 47 2.95 0.32 21.28
N ASN A 48 2.64 0.56 19.99
CA ASN A 48 2.66 1.89 19.41
C ASN A 48 1.28 2.57 19.58
N PRO A 49 1.13 3.54 20.51
CA PRO A 49 -0.16 4.21 20.75
C PRO A 49 -0.68 4.96 19.53
N ASP A 50 0.20 5.32 18.58
CA ASP A 50 -0.19 6.01 17.33
C ASP A 50 -0.73 5.07 16.25
N ALA A 51 -0.54 3.76 16.43
CA ALA A 51 -1.13 2.76 15.55
C ALA A 51 -2.62 2.57 15.91
N ALA A 52 -3.03 2.79 17.16
CA ALA A 52 -4.41 2.55 17.62
C ALA A 52 -5.46 3.30 16.75
N GLY A 53 -6.45 2.56 16.25
CA GLY A 53 -7.55 3.09 15.44
C GLY A 53 -7.19 3.42 13.98
N THR A 54 -6.07 2.88 13.48
CA THR A 54 -5.66 3.01 12.07
C THR A 54 -5.89 1.71 11.32
N VAL A 55 -6.20 1.78 10.02
CA VAL A 55 -6.35 0.59 9.15
C VAL A 55 -5.09 -0.28 9.19
N ALA A 56 -3.89 0.33 9.25
CA ALA A 56 -2.64 -0.40 9.36
C ALA A 56 -2.54 -1.19 10.68
N ALA A 57 -3.02 -0.63 11.80
CA ALA A 57 -3.01 -1.35 13.07
C ALA A 57 -4.12 -2.39 13.19
N ASP A 58 -5.27 -2.15 12.57
CA ASP A 58 -6.33 -3.16 12.46
C ASP A 58 -5.79 -4.38 11.73
N PHE A 59 -5.08 -4.18 10.61
CA PHE A 59 -4.43 -5.26 9.87
C PHE A 59 -3.34 -5.99 10.66
N ILE A 60 -2.55 -5.28 11.47
CA ILE A 60 -1.43 -5.89 12.19
C ILE A 60 -1.90 -6.70 13.41
N ASN A 61 -3.03 -6.32 14.01
CA ASN A 61 -3.61 -7.04 15.13
C ASN A 61 -4.45 -8.25 14.71
N ILE A 62 -4.61 -8.50 13.40
CA ILE A 62 -5.30 -9.70 12.90
C ILE A 62 -4.57 -10.94 13.44
N PRO A 63 -5.25 -11.79 14.24
CA PRO A 63 -4.69 -13.07 14.66
C PRO A 63 -4.31 -13.88 13.44
N ILE A 64 -3.11 -14.46 13.44
CA ILE A 64 -2.69 -15.39 12.39
C ILE A 64 -3.32 -16.76 12.66
N GLU A 65 -4.26 -17.15 11.82
CA GLU A 65 -5.00 -18.41 11.87
C GLU A 65 -5.20 -18.97 10.46
N ALA A 66 -5.47 -20.27 10.38
CA ALA A 66 -5.88 -20.92 9.14
C ALA A 66 -7.36 -21.26 9.23
N ARG A 67 -8.13 -20.90 8.21
CA ARG A 67 -9.56 -21.21 8.12
C ARG A 67 -9.95 -21.61 6.70
N GLU A 68 -10.89 -22.55 6.58
CA GLU A 68 -11.50 -22.90 5.30
C GLU A 68 -12.60 -21.88 4.99
N ILE A 69 -12.48 -21.19 3.86
CA ILE A 69 -13.40 -20.11 3.44
C ILE A 69 -14.42 -20.57 2.39
N ALA A 70 -14.11 -21.66 1.70
CA ALA A 70 -14.99 -22.40 0.80
C ALA A 70 -14.42 -23.81 0.65
N ASP A 71 -15.20 -24.75 0.13
CA ASP A 71 -14.79 -26.15 -0.06
C ASP A 71 -13.43 -26.25 -0.78
N GLY A 72 -12.42 -26.77 -0.08
CA GLY A 72 -11.06 -26.95 -0.58
C GLY A 72 -10.29 -25.63 -0.76
N ILE A 73 -10.73 -24.53 -0.14
CA ILE A 73 -10.10 -23.21 -0.21
C ILE A 73 -9.82 -22.71 1.20
N TRP A 74 -8.54 -22.59 1.50
CA TRP A 74 -8.03 -22.20 2.81
C TRP A 74 -7.42 -20.81 2.76
N GLN A 75 -7.55 -20.09 3.87
CA GLN A 75 -6.94 -18.79 4.09
C GLN A 75 -6.10 -18.83 5.36
N GLY A 76 -4.83 -18.44 5.24
CA GLY A 76 -3.99 -18.01 6.34
C GLY A 76 -4.13 -16.50 6.52
N THR A 77 -4.75 -16.07 7.61
CA THR A 77 -5.00 -14.65 7.89
C THR A 77 -3.72 -13.88 8.16
N GLY A 78 -3.72 -12.57 7.89
CA GLY A 78 -2.59 -11.68 8.17
C GLY A 78 -2.87 -10.25 7.71
N VAL A 79 -1.81 -9.43 7.64
CA VAL A 79 -1.86 -8.14 6.92
C VAL A 79 -2.19 -8.45 5.48
N GLY A 80 -1.28 -9.13 4.76
CA GLY A 80 -1.59 -9.84 3.55
C GLY A 80 -1.94 -11.30 3.87
N ASN A 81 -3.14 -11.70 3.49
CA ASN A 81 -3.60 -13.08 3.56
C ASN A 81 -2.81 -13.96 2.58
N THR A 82 -2.72 -15.25 2.91
CA THR A 82 -2.21 -16.29 2.01
C THR A 82 -3.35 -17.27 1.76
N HIS A 83 -3.60 -17.64 0.51
CA HIS A 83 -4.67 -18.59 0.19
C HIS A 83 -4.12 -19.85 -0.46
N ILE A 84 -4.78 -20.97 -0.19
CA ILE A 84 -4.44 -22.28 -0.73
C ILE A 84 -5.70 -22.92 -1.28
N VAL A 85 -5.66 -23.31 -2.56
CA VAL A 85 -6.67 -24.16 -3.19
C VAL A 85 -6.13 -25.58 -3.18
N THR A 86 -6.76 -26.47 -2.41
CA THR A 86 -6.33 -27.85 -2.29
C THR A 86 -6.79 -28.70 -3.47
N THR A 87 -5.95 -29.60 -3.97
CA THR A 87 -6.28 -30.48 -5.10
C THR A 87 -5.73 -31.90 -4.92
N ASP A 88 -6.15 -32.84 -5.77
CA ASP A 88 -5.73 -34.24 -5.69
C ASP A 88 -4.26 -34.52 -6.05
N VAL A 89 -3.57 -33.60 -6.73
CA VAL A 89 -2.20 -33.84 -7.28
C VAL A 89 -1.20 -32.73 -6.96
N GLY A 90 -1.59 -31.79 -6.09
CA GLY A 90 -0.76 -30.69 -5.60
C GLY A 90 -1.54 -29.38 -5.52
N ASP A 91 -1.26 -28.58 -4.50
CA ASP A 91 -2.05 -27.41 -4.12
C ASP A 91 -1.55 -26.15 -4.83
N VAL A 92 -2.45 -25.18 -5.00
CA VAL A 92 -2.16 -23.90 -5.64
C VAL A 92 -2.27 -22.79 -4.62
N MET A 93 -1.19 -22.04 -4.43
CA MET A 93 -1.15 -20.88 -3.54
C MET A 93 -1.44 -19.60 -4.32
N PHE A 94 -2.21 -18.70 -3.71
CA PHE A 94 -2.40 -17.34 -4.18
C PHE A 94 -1.96 -16.34 -3.09
N ASP A 95 -0.97 -15.52 -3.44
CA ASP A 95 -0.18 -14.66 -2.52
C ASP A 95 0.50 -15.42 -1.38
N THR A 96 1.51 -14.78 -0.78
CA THR A 96 2.43 -15.42 0.18
C THR A 96 2.49 -14.68 1.53
N GLY A 97 1.71 -13.61 1.66
CA GLY A 97 1.66 -12.78 2.85
C GLY A 97 2.90 -11.91 3.06
N LEU A 98 2.87 -11.15 4.14
CA LEU A 98 3.99 -10.32 4.58
C LEU A 98 5.09 -11.20 5.17
N VAL A 99 6.35 -10.93 4.83
CA VAL A 99 7.50 -11.75 5.29
C VAL A 99 7.57 -11.95 6.81
N THR A 100 7.15 -10.95 7.58
CA THR A 100 7.13 -11.01 9.05
C THR A 100 5.99 -11.87 9.60
N GLN A 101 5.04 -12.32 8.78
CA GLN A 101 3.90 -13.17 9.16
C GLN A 101 3.93 -14.54 8.47
N ALA A 102 4.65 -14.65 7.35
CA ALA A 102 4.68 -15.82 6.49
C ALA A 102 5.03 -17.14 7.21
N THR A 103 5.97 -17.15 8.16
CA THR A 103 6.31 -18.39 8.90
C THR A 103 5.18 -18.88 9.80
N LYS A 104 4.43 -17.96 10.42
CA LYS A 104 3.27 -18.27 11.26
C LYS A 104 2.08 -18.70 10.41
N GLN A 105 1.83 -18.00 9.29
CA GLN A 105 0.81 -18.38 8.32
C GLN A 105 1.07 -19.79 7.77
N LYS A 106 2.33 -20.07 7.40
CA LYS A 106 2.77 -21.39 6.96
C LYS A 106 2.49 -22.48 7.98
N LYS A 107 2.90 -22.27 9.24
CA LYS A 107 2.63 -23.23 10.30
C LYS A 107 1.14 -23.49 10.51
N ALA A 108 0.32 -22.43 10.50
CA ALA A 108 -1.12 -22.56 10.67
C ALA A 108 -1.75 -23.36 9.52
N LEU A 109 -1.38 -23.05 8.27
CA LEU A 109 -1.88 -23.73 7.08
C LEU A 109 -1.42 -25.18 6.98
N GLU A 110 -0.15 -25.49 7.27
CA GLU A 110 0.35 -26.88 7.32
C GLU A 110 -0.31 -27.70 8.45
N THR A 111 -0.77 -27.04 9.51
CA THR A 111 -1.52 -27.73 10.59
C THR A 111 -2.95 -28.01 10.14
N ALA A 112 -3.57 -27.09 9.41
CA ALA A 112 -4.95 -27.22 8.93
C ALA A 112 -5.06 -28.14 7.70
N ILE A 113 -3.98 -28.25 6.91
CA ILE A 113 -3.88 -29.03 5.67
C ILE A 113 -2.70 -30.01 5.85
N PRO A 114 -2.92 -31.18 6.48
CA PRO A 114 -1.82 -32.09 6.86
C PRO A 114 -0.95 -32.59 5.70
N ASP A 115 -1.53 -32.72 4.51
CA ASP A 115 -0.86 -33.21 3.31
C ASP A 115 -0.55 -32.08 2.31
N LEU A 116 -0.40 -30.84 2.80
CA LEU A 116 -0.15 -29.67 1.97
C LEU A 116 1.07 -29.88 1.06
N ASP A 117 0.84 -29.86 -0.25
CA ASP A 117 1.86 -30.07 -1.26
C ASP A 117 1.77 -29.04 -2.38
N LEU A 118 2.41 -27.88 -2.19
CA LEU A 118 2.38 -26.81 -3.19
C LEU A 118 3.04 -27.24 -4.50
N SER A 119 2.28 -27.02 -5.58
CA SER A 119 2.72 -27.12 -6.98
C SER A 119 2.95 -25.75 -7.61
N HIS A 120 2.13 -24.75 -7.24
CA HIS A 120 2.18 -23.40 -7.80
C HIS A 120 2.13 -22.34 -6.69
N ILE A 121 2.82 -21.23 -6.91
CA ILE A 121 2.63 -19.97 -6.18
C ILE A 121 2.29 -18.90 -7.22
N ILE A 122 1.05 -18.43 -7.19
CA ILE A 122 0.59 -17.32 -8.02
C ILE A 122 0.68 -16.06 -7.15
N ILE A 123 1.45 -15.07 -7.60
CA ILE A 123 1.60 -13.80 -6.90
C ILE A 123 0.75 -12.76 -7.62
N SER A 124 -0.16 -12.11 -6.89
CA SER A 124 -1.07 -11.12 -7.44
C SER A 124 -0.34 -9.88 -7.94
N HIS A 125 0.67 -9.39 -7.22
CA HIS A 125 1.53 -8.26 -7.60
C HIS A 125 2.76 -8.16 -6.68
N SER A 126 3.70 -7.28 -7.03
CA SER A 126 5.05 -7.15 -6.45
C SER A 126 5.12 -6.62 -5.02
N HIS A 127 4.02 -6.27 -4.36
CA HIS A 127 4.10 -5.62 -3.06
C HIS A 127 4.48 -6.57 -1.93
N ALA A 128 5.08 -6.01 -0.88
CA ALA A 128 5.77 -6.79 0.15
C ALA A 128 4.83 -7.65 1.00
N ASP A 129 3.59 -7.24 1.16
CA ASP A 129 2.53 -7.96 1.85
C ASP A 129 1.89 -9.08 1.00
N HIS A 130 2.22 -9.18 -0.28
CA HIS A 130 1.72 -10.22 -1.20
C HIS A 130 2.83 -11.18 -1.61
N SER A 131 4.00 -10.62 -1.96
CA SER A 131 5.16 -11.36 -2.45
C SER A 131 6.21 -11.65 -1.37
N GLY A 132 6.15 -10.98 -0.21
CA GLY A 132 7.23 -11.01 0.77
C GLY A 132 7.47 -12.37 1.42
N GLY A 133 6.43 -13.20 1.54
CA GLY A 133 6.55 -14.56 2.07
C GLY A 133 7.10 -15.59 1.07
N THR A 134 7.31 -15.24 -0.20
CA THR A 134 7.63 -16.20 -1.27
C THR A 134 8.83 -17.09 -0.91
N ASN A 135 9.90 -16.52 -0.35
CA ASN A 135 11.09 -17.28 0.03
C ASN A 135 10.86 -18.26 1.20
N VAL A 136 9.83 -18.05 2.02
CA VAL A 136 9.42 -18.97 3.09
C VAL A 136 8.71 -20.20 2.52
N TRP A 137 7.88 -20.00 1.50
CA TRP A 137 7.07 -21.02 0.85
C TRP A 137 7.82 -21.80 -0.24
N HIS A 138 8.69 -21.14 -0.98
CA HIS A 138 9.37 -21.70 -2.15
C HIS A 138 10.31 -22.89 -1.80
N ARG A 139 10.34 -23.86 -2.73
CA ARG A 139 11.23 -25.02 -2.80
C ARG A 139 11.31 -25.48 -4.27
N ASP A 140 12.34 -26.27 -4.59
CA ASP A 140 12.53 -26.81 -5.94
C ASP A 140 11.26 -27.54 -6.43
N GLY A 141 10.87 -27.26 -7.68
CA GLY A 141 9.71 -27.87 -8.33
C GLY A 141 8.40 -27.10 -8.18
N ILE A 142 8.35 -26.03 -7.38
CA ILE A 142 7.19 -25.12 -7.35
C ILE A 142 7.26 -24.14 -8.52
N GLU A 143 6.17 -24.00 -9.27
CA GLU A 143 6.03 -23.00 -10.32
C GLU A 143 5.57 -21.65 -9.74
N ILE A 144 6.43 -20.63 -9.82
CA ILE A 144 6.08 -19.26 -9.48
C ILE A 144 5.51 -18.56 -10.73
N VAL A 145 4.26 -18.11 -10.62
CA VAL A 145 3.52 -17.44 -11.69
C VAL A 145 3.30 -15.97 -11.33
N THR A 146 3.71 -15.07 -12.22
CA THR A 146 3.54 -13.61 -12.03
C THR A 146 3.15 -12.89 -13.33
N HIS A 147 2.85 -11.60 -13.22
CA HIS A 147 2.58 -10.74 -14.36
C HIS A 147 3.88 -10.41 -15.11
N ALA A 148 3.79 -10.10 -16.41
CA ALA A 148 4.93 -9.69 -17.24
C ALA A 148 5.70 -8.47 -16.73
N GLU A 149 5.02 -7.55 -16.08
CA GLU A 149 5.62 -6.35 -15.45
C GLU A 149 6.19 -6.62 -14.05
N PHE A 150 5.95 -7.79 -13.44
CA PHE A 150 6.41 -8.08 -12.08
C PHE A 150 7.94 -7.96 -11.91
N PRO A 151 8.79 -8.45 -12.84
CA PRO A 151 10.24 -8.28 -12.72
C PRO A 151 10.67 -6.81 -12.77
N GLU A 152 10.02 -5.99 -13.61
CA GLU A 152 10.27 -4.56 -13.67
C GLU A 152 9.82 -3.87 -12.39
N GLU A 153 8.67 -4.26 -11.84
CA GLU A 153 8.18 -3.70 -10.59
C GLU A 153 9.09 -4.06 -9.40
N GLN A 154 9.53 -5.31 -9.30
CA GLN A 154 10.53 -5.74 -8.32
C GLN A 154 11.85 -4.98 -8.47
N ARG A 155 12.34 -4.80 -9.71
CA ARG A 155 13.60 -4.09 -9.97
C ARG A 155 13.58 -2.67 -9.40
N TYR A 156 12.61 -1.83 -9.76
CA TYR A 156 12.62 -0.43 -9.31
C TYR A 156 12.30 -0.30 -7.81
N LEU A 157 11.44 -1.16 -7.25
CA LEU A 157 11.17 -1.16 -5.80
C LEU A 157 12.41 -1.57 -5.00
N THR A 158 13.23 -2.49 -5.52
CA THR A 158 14.54 -2.83 -4.94
C THR A 158 15.56 -1.69 -5.13
N GLU A 159 15.68 -1.11 -6.33
CA GLU A 159 16.63 0.00 -6.58
C GLU A 159 16.35 1.24 -5.73
N LEU A 160 15.07 1.53 -5.48
CA LEU A 160 14.62 2.67 -4.68
C LEU A 160 14.26 2.28 -3.24
N GLN A 161 14.70 1.11 -2.77
CA GLN A 161 14.28 0.57 -1.47
C GLN A 161 14.55 1.57 -0.34
N ASP A 162 15.76 2.11 -0.23
CA ASP A 162 16.10 3.08 0.84
C ASP A 162 15.20 4.33 0.77
N TYR A 163 14.95 4.84 -0.44
CA TYR A 163 14.13 6.02 -0.65
C TYR A 163 12.67 5.77 -0.23
N PHE A 164 12.07 4.69 -0.72
CA PHE A 164 10.69 4.33 -0.37
C PHE A 164 10.56 3.88 1.09
N TRP A 165 11.60 3.27 1.68
CA TRP A 165 11.59 2.86 3.07
C TRP A 165 11.39 4.06 4.00
N HIS A 166 12.16 5.13 3.79
CA HIS A 166 12.04 6.34 4.58
C HIS A 166 10.67 7.02 4.44
N ARG A 167 10.11 7.04 3.22
CA ARG A 167 8.76 7.57 2.96
C ARG A 167 7.68 6.72 3.64
N ASN A 168 7.77 5.40 3.51
CA ASN A 168 6.84 4.47 4.14
C ASN A 168 6.89 4.60 5.67
N ARG A 169 8.06 4.77 6.28
CA ARG A 169 8.19 5.00 7.73
C ARG A 169 7.50 6.27 8.22
N THR A 170 7.36 7.29 7.38
CA THR A 170 6.57 8.49 7.71
C THR A 170 5.10 8.13 7.96
N LEU A 171 4.55 7.20 7.17
CA LEU A 171 3.16 6.76 7.22
C LEU A 171 2.98 5.58 8.18
N PHE A 172 4.00 4.74 8.32
CA PHE A 172 4.03 3.48 9.06
C PHE A 172 5.19 3.50 10.07
N PRO A 173 5.09 4.30 11.15
CA PRO A 173 6.22 4.52 12.08
C PRO A 173 6.63 3.26 12.86
N PHE A 174 5.82 2.21 12.81
CA PHE A 174 6.13 0.90 13.41
C PHE A 174 7.17 0.10 12.61
N MET A 175 7.39 0.42 11.32
CA MET A 175 8.38 -0.24 10.50
C MET A 175 9.80 -0.11 11.09
N PRO A 176 10.67 -1.12 10.89
CA PRO A 176 12.09 -1.05 11.27
C PRO A 176 12.79 0.20 10.73
N GLU A 177 13.84 0.66 11.42
CA GLU A 177 14.54 1.90 11.05
C GLU A 177 15.19 1.85 9.67
N THR A 178 15.76 0.69 9.33
CA THR A 178 16.40 0.38 8.06
C THR A 178 15.70 -0.80 7.38
N PRO A 179 15.72 -0.88 6.04
CA PRO A 179 15.17 -2.02 5.32
C PRO A 179 15.89 -3.32 5.71
N PRO A 180 15.18 -4.45 5.83
CA PRO A 180 15.81 -5.74 5.90
C PRO A 180 16.40 -6.09 4.52
N THR A 181 17.70 -6.36 4.48
CA THR A 181 18.43 -6.63 3.22
C THR A 181 19.02 -8.04 3.15
N MET A 182 18.84 -8.86 4.19
CA MET A 182 19.54 -10.14 4.32
C MET A 182 18.60 -11.35 4.42
N GLY A 183 18.93 -12.40 3.66
CA GLY A 183 18.31 -13.71 3.77
C GLY A 183 16.82 -13.70 3.42
N LEU A 184 16.03 -14.52 4.13
CA LEU A 184 14.58 -14.66 3.91
C LEU A 184 13.78 -13.36 4.14
N LEU A 185 14.37 -12.36 4.80
CA LEU A 185 13.74 -11.07 5.08
C LEU A 185 13.98 -10.03 3.99
N ALA A 186 14.89 -10.29 3.05
CA ALA A 186 15.18 -9.38 1.97
C ALA A 186 13.93 -9.21 1.10
N TYR A 187 13.57 -7.95 0.84
CA TYR A 187 12.55 -7.64 -0.14
C TYR A 187 13.16 -7.72 -1.55
N GLY A 188 12.45 -8.36 -2.48
CA GLY A 188 12.96 -8.56 -3.84
C GLY A 188 13.55 -9.94 -4.09
N GLY A 189 14.13 -10.11 -5.28
CA GLY A 189 14.86 -11.33 -5.67
C GLY A 189 13.96 -12.54 -5.94
N ILE A 190 12.69 -12.29 -6.27
CA ILE A 190 11.73 -13.32 -6.66
C ILE A 190 11.83 -13.49 -8.18
N GLU A 191 12.30 -14.65 -8.60
CA GLU A 191 12.43 -15.02 -10.00
C GLU A 191 11.23 -15.88 -10.43
N PRO A 192 10.32 -15.36 -11.27
CA PRO A 192 9.18 -16.15 -11.73
C PRO A 192 9.62 -17.25 -12.71
N ASN A 193 8.95 -18.39 -12.66
CA ASN A 193 9.09 -19.45 -13.65
C ASN A 193 8.21 -19.17 -14.87
N THR A 194 7.01 -18.64 -14.62
CA THR A 194 5.99 -18.39 -15.63
C THR A 194 5.50 -16.96 -15.55
N ILE A 195 5.46 -16.33 -16.72
CA ILE A 195 5.04 -14.95 -16.90
C ILE A 195 3.73 -14.92 -17.68
N VAL A 196 2.73 -14.24 -17.13
CA VAL A 196 1.43 -14.01 -17.78
C VAL A 196 1.38 -12.59 -18.36
N GLY A 197 1.13 -12.50 -19.67
CA GLY A 197 0.95 -11.24 -20.37
C GLY A 197 -0.52 -10.80 -20.45
N ASN A 198 -0.74 -9.54 -20.79
CA ASN A 198 -2.08 -8.97 -20.93
C ASN A 198 -2.92 -9.67 -22.01
N GLY A 199 -4.23 -9.77 -21.78
CA GLY A 199 -5.24 -10.13 -22.78
C GLY A 199 -5.65 -11.60 -22.80
N THR A 200 -4.70 -12.55 -22.79
CA THR A 200 -5.02 -13.99 -22.74
C THR A 200 -4.58 -14.59 -21.40
N PRO A 201 -5.49 -15.24 -20.65
CA PRO A 201 -5.12 -15.85 -19.39
C PRO A 201 -4.24 -17.08 -19.60
N LEU A 202 -3.36 -17.35 -18.63
CA LEU A 202 -2.78 -18.67 -18.46
C LEU A 202 -3.86 -19.60 -17.91
N LYS A 203 -4.09 -20.73 -18.58
CA LYS A 203 -5.06 -21.75 -18.15
C LYS A 203 -4.34 -23.06 -17.89
N PHE A 204 -4.65 -23.69 -16.75
CA PHE A 204 -4.14 -25.01 -16.42
C PHE A 204 -5.13 -25.74 -15.52
N SER A 205 -5.00 -27.07 -15.46
CA SER A 205 -5.80 -27.92 -14.57
C SER A 205 -4.87 -28.62 -13.59
N GLN A 206 -5.25 -28.65 -12.32
CA GLN A 206 -4.48 -29.24 -11.24
C GLN A 206 -5.45 -30.03 -10.35
N GLY A 207 -5.30 -31.35 -10.30
CA GLY A 207 -6.10 -32.24 -9.45
C GLY A 207 -7.61 -32.11 -9.67
N GLY A 208 -8.06 -31.97 -10.92
CA GLY A 208 -9.49 -31.84 -11.27
C GLY A 208 -10.07 -30.43 -11.11
N VAL A 209 -9.29 -29.44 -10.68
CA VAL A 209 -9.67 -28.03 -10.59
C VAL A 209 -9.06 -27.29 -11.78
N ASP A 210 -9.85 -26.43 -12.44
CA ASP A 210 -9.34 -25.56 -13.51
C ASP A 210 -9.00 -24.19 -12.93
N PHE A 211 -7.86 -23.66 -13.35
CA PHE A 211 -7.35 -22.37 -12.93
C PHE A 211 -7.18 -21.47 -14.15
N GLU A 212 -7.62 -20.23 -14.04
CA GLU A 212 -7.32 -19.19 -15.01
C GLU A 212 -6.62 -18.02 -14.33
N VAL A 213 -5.38 -17.75 -14.71
CA VAL A 213 -4.59 -16.63 -14.20
C VAL A 213 -4.66 -15.49 -15.22
N TRP A 214 -5.30 -14.40 -14.83
CA TRP A 214 -5.55 -13.25 -15.69
C TRP A 214 -4.63 -12.09 -15.31
N ALA A 215 -3.82 -11.62 -16.27
CA ALA A 215 -3.08 -10.37 -16.18
C ALA A 215 -4.03 -9.18 -16.41
N LEU A 216 -4.21 -8.37 -15.35
CA LEU A 216 -5.18 -7.27 -15.28
C LEU A 216 -4.51 -5.98 -14.78
N PRO A 217 -3.85 -5.22 -15.67
CA PRO A 217 -3.06 -4.05 -15.30
C PRO A 217 -3.93 -2.85 -14.91
N GLY A 218 -3.27 -1.83 -14.34
CA GLY A 218 -3.85 -0.54 -13.99
C GLY A 218 -4.50 -0.47 -12.61
N ALA A 219 -4.58 -1.61 -11.91
CA ALA A 219 -5.14 -1.73 -10.57
C ALA A 219 -4.16 -1.26 -9.47
N GLU A 220 -3.75 -2.13 -8.56
CA GLU A 220 -2.78 -1.80 -7.51
C GLU A 220 -1.39 -1.47 -8.12
N GLY A 221 -1.09 -1.98 -9.30
CA GLY A 221 0.16 -1.77 -10.00
C GLY A 221 0.03 -2.13 -11.47
N ALA A 222 1.12 -1.97 -12.22
CA ALA A 222 1.17 -2.42 -13.61
C ALA A 222 1.21 -3.95 -13.73
N ASP A 223 1.58 -4.64 -12.64
CA ASP A 223 1.85 -6.08 -12.56
C ASP A 223 0.74 -6.89 -11.89
N ASN A 224 -0.49 -6.41 -11.95
CA ASN A 224 -1.61 -7.06 -11.27
C ASN A 224 -2.12 -8.31 -12.01
N ILE A 225 -2.37 -9.36 -11.23
CA ILE A 225 -3.01 -10.60 -11.64
C ILE A 225 -4.16 -10.94 -10.70
N VAL A 226 -5.18 -11.59 -11.25
CA VAL A 226 -6.21 -12.29 -10.50
C VAL A 226 -6.23 -13.77 -10.85
N LEU A 227 -6.63 -14.62 -9.91
CA LEU A 227 -6.86 -16.04 -10.14
C LEU A 227 -8.37 -16.31 -10.15
N TRP A 228 -8.84 -16.96 -11.22
CA TRP A 228 -10.24 -17.31 -11.42
C TRP A 228 -10.44 -18.82 -11.40
N LEU A 229 -11.41 -19.28 -10.60
CA LEU A 229 -11.88 -20.66 -10.55
C LEU A 229 -13.25 -20.77 -11.24
N PRO A 230 -13.31 -21.16 -12.53
CA PRO A 230 -14.54 -21.08 -13.32
C PRO A 230 -15.65 -22.00 -12.83
N GLN A 231 -15.33 -23.19 -12.30
CA GLN A 231 -16.33 -24.13 -11.79
C GLN A 231 -16.97 -23.64 -10.48
N LYS A 232 -16.18 -23.01 -9.61
CA LYS A 232 -16.65 -22.52 -8.30
C LYS A 232 -17.17 -21.07 -8.36
N LYS A 233 -16.90 -20.35 -9.46
CA LYS A 233 -17.18 -18.92 -9.64
C LYS A 233 -16.53 -18.02 -8.59
N ILE A 234 -15.30 -18.37 -8.20
CA ILE A 234 -14.52 -17.67 -7.17
C ILE A 234 -13.34 -16.93 -7.82
N LEU A 235 -13.22 -15.64 -7.52
CA LEU A 235 -12.12 -14.79 -7.98
C LEU A 235 -11.21 -14.43 -6.80
N PHE A 236 -9.97 -14.88 -6.82
CA PHE A 236 -8.93 -14.37 -5.94
C PHE A 236 -8.39 -13.07 -6.54
N SER A 237 -8.70 -11.95 -5.89
CA SER A 237 -8.46 -10.63 -6.47
C SER A 237 -7.10 -10.05 -6.10
N GLY A 238 -6.43 -10.57 -5.07
CA GLY A 238 -5.35 -9.83 -4.42
C GLY A 238 -5.85 -8.44 -4.05
N ASP A 239 -5.14 -7.43 -4.54
CA ASP A 239 -5.50 -6.01 -4.39
C ASP A 239 -6.00 -5.38 -5.70
N PHE A 240 -6.51 -6.20 -6.62
CA PHE A 240 -7.11 -5.67 -7.86
C PHE A 240 -8.20 -4.61 -7.59
N PHE A 241 -8.95 -4.75 -6.50
CA PHE A 241 -9.92 -3.75 -6.04
C PHE A 241 -9.35 -2.82 -4.93
N GLY A 242 -8.12 -3.09 -4.50
CA GLY A 242 -7.44 -2.60 -3.31
C GLY A 242 -7.93 -3.24 -2.00
N PRO A 243 -7.52 -2.71 -0.83
CA PRO A 243 -7.69 -3.40 0.46
C PRO A 243 -9.11 -3.35 1.04
N ILE A 244 -10.04 -2.65 0.39
CA ILE A 244 -11.44 -2.52 0.79
C ILE A 244 -12.29 -2.65 -0.49
N PHE A 245 -13.36 -3.44 -0.43
CA PHE A 245 -14.30 -3.59 -1.54
C PHE A 245 -15.74 -3.30 -1.10
N PRO A 246 -16.49 -2.48 -1.86
CA PRO A 246 -16.02 -1.63 -2.96
C PRO A 246 -15.37 -0.34 -2.43
N GLN A 247 -14.47 0.26 -3.21
CA GLN A 247 -13.87 1.55 -2.90
C GLN A 247 -13.55 2.34 -4.17
N PHE A 248 -13.30 3.63 -4.05
CA PHE A 248 -12.69 4.38 -5.15
C PHE A 248 -11.22 3.93 -5.30
N PRO A 249 -10.75 3.54 -6.50
CA PRO A 249 -9.45 2.93 -6.65
C PRO A 249 -8.32 3.93 -6.37
N ASN A 250 -7.23 3.40 -5.86
CA ASN A 250 -6.01 4.16 -5.73
C ASN A 250 -5.31 4.19 -7.09
N VAL A 251 -5.65 5.15 -7.96
CA VAL A 251 -4.92 5.36 -9.24
C VAL A 251 -3.55 6.05 -9.04
N PHE A 252 -3.22 6.35 -7.78
CA PHE A 252 -1.97 6.86 -7.26
C PHE A 252 -1.83 6.38 -5.82
N THR A 253 -0.63 6.36 -5.22
CA THR A 253 -0.50 6.14 -3.78
C THR A 253 0.45 7.12 -3.12
N MET A 254 0.07 7.65 -1.95
CA MET A 254 0.85 8.66 -1.22
C MET A 254 2.25 8.17 -0.82
N ARG A 255 2.42 6.86 -0.59
CA ARG A 255 3.73 6.28 -0.28
C ARG A 255 4.74 6.43 -1.43
N GLY A 256 4.24 6.60 -2.65
CA GLY A 256 5.02 6.89 -3.86
C GLY A 256 5.24 5.62 -4.67
N GLU A 257 4.66 5.59 -5.87
CA GLU A 257 4.82 4.56 -6.90
C GLU A 257 4.66 5.18 -8.29
N LYS A 258 4.86 4.37 -9.32
CA LYS A 258 4.51 4.75 -10.69
C LYS A 258 3.00 5.07 -10.76
N ILE A 259 2.64 6.07 -11.58
CA ILE A 259 1.23 6.43 -11.78
C ILE A 259 0.51 5.27 -12.46
N ARG A 260 -0.66 4.91 -11.93
CA ARG A 260 -1.49 3.83 -12.46
C ARG A 260 -2.38 4.38 -13.57
N LYS A 261 -2.57 3.58 -14.62
CA LYS A 261 -3.23 4.02 -15.84
C LYS A 261 -4.74 3.80 -15.73
N PRO A 262 -5.56 4.86 -15.65
CA PRO A 262 -6.99 4.71 -15.35
C PRO A 262 -7.75 3.92 -16.42
N ILE A 263 -7.43 4.10 -17.70
CA ILE A 263 -8.08 3.38 -18.80
C ILE A 263 -7.76 1.88 -18.78
N GLU A 264 -6.53 1.51 -18.43
CA GLU A 264 -6.16 0.09 -18.28
C GLU A 264 -6.96 -0.54 -17.15
N TYR A 265 -7.11 0.15 -16.01
CA TYR A 265 -7.93 -0.35 -14.90
C TYR A 265 -9.40 -0.54 -15.28
N ILE A 266 -9.98 0.43 -15.99
CA ILE A 266 -11.36 0.36 -16.45
C ILE A 266 -11.55 -0.85 -17.38
N ASN A 267 -10.61 -1.09 -18.30
CA ASN A 267 -10.66 -2.26 -19.18
C ASN A 267 -10.52 -3.58 -18.39
N SER A 268 -9.65 -3.60 -17.38
CA SER A 268 -9.50 -4.76 -16.50
C SER A 268 -10.78 -5.06 -15.71
N LEU A 269 -11.51 -4.03 -15.24
CA LEU A 269 -12.81 -4.20 -14.57
C LEU A 269 -13.86 -4.82 -15.50
N GLU A 270 -13.86 -4.47 -16.79
CA GLU A 270 -14.75 -5.10 -17.78
C GLU A 270 -14.47 -6.59 -17.96
N VAL A 271 -13.20 -7.01 -17.91
CA VAL A 271 -12.84 -8.43 -17.94
C VAL A 271 -13.42 -9.14 -16.73
N VAL A 272 -13.26 -8.59 -15.52
CA VAL A 272 -13.81 -9.22 -14.31
C VAL A 272 -15.34 -9.26 -14.31
N LEU A 273 -16.01 -8.23 -14.82
CA LEU A 273 -17.46 -8.24 -15.02
C LEU A 273 -17.89 -9.39 -15.94
N ALA A 274 -17.12 -9.68 -17.00
CA ALA A 274 -17.42 -10.78 -17.91
C ALA A 274 -17.23 -12.17 -17.26
N LEU A 275 -16.36 -12.30 -16.26
CA LEU A 275 -16.17 -13.56 -15.51
C LEU A 275 -17.38 -13.90 -14.61
N GLN A 276 -18.11 -12.88 -14.16
CA GLN A 276 -19.28 -12.98 -13.29
C GLN A 276 -19.02 -13.74 -11.96
N PRO A 277 -18.09 -13.25 -11.11
CA PRO A 277 -17.80 -13.88 -9.82
C PRO A 277 -19.03 -13.92 -8.89
N GLU A 278 -19.16 -15.04 -8.17
CA GLU A 278 -20.15 -15.21 -7.10
C GLU A 278 -19.53 -15.01 -5.72
N MET A 279 -18.20 -15.14 -5.63
CA MET A 279 -17.38 -14.79 -4.48
C MET A 279 -16.08 -14.12 -4.93
N ILE A 280 -15.65 -13.08 -4.21
CA ILE A 280 -14.32 -12.47 -4.31
C ILE A 280 -13.54 -12.82 -3.05
N VAL A 281 -12.29 -13.24 -3.25
CA VAL A 281 -11.33 -13.56 -2.20
C VAL A 281 -10.17 -12.56 -2.29
N PRO A 282 -10.22 -11.45 -1.51
CA PRO A 282 -9.14 -10.49 -1.46
C PRO A 282 -7.97 -10.98 -0.61
N SER A 283 -6.79 -10.38 -0.83
CA SER A 283 -5.61 -10.61 0.01
C SER A 283 -5.60 -9.75 1.28
N HIS A 284 -6.61 -8.92 1.48
CA HIS A 284 -6.87 -8.23 2.74
C HIS A 284 -8.30 -8.52 3.21
N ARG A 285 -8.51 -8.69 4.51
CA ARG A 285 -9.85 -8.91 5.13
C ARG A 285 -10.53 -10.22 4.71
N ASP A 286 -11.84 -10.29 4.91
CA ASP A 286 -12.68 -11.47 4.68
C ASP A 286 -13.16 -11.58 3.21
N PRO A 287 -13.43 -12.80 2.71
CA PRO A 287 -14.09 -13.01 1.42
C PRO A 287 -15.50 -12.39 1.36
N ILE A 288 -15.91 -12.02 0.15
CA ILE A 288 -17.17 -11.35 -0.12
C ILE A 288 -17.98 -12.24 -1.06
N SER A 289 -19.22 -12.57 -0.68
CA SER A 289 -20.10 -13.44 -1.46
C SER A 289 -21.38 -12.73 -1.83
N GLY A 290 -21.95 -13.08 -2.99
CA GLY A 290 -23.21 -12.51 -3.46
C GLY A 290 -23.07 -11.89 -4.84
N LYS A 291 -23.33 -12.67 -5.89
CA LYS A 291 -23.18 -12.28 -7.29
C LYS A 291 -23.79 -10.91 -7.61
N ALA A 292 -25.03 -10.65 -7.19
CA ALA A 292 -25.73 -9.42 -7.53
C ALA A 292 -25.04 -8.17 -6.94
N GLU A 293 -24.59 -8.26 -5.69
CA GLU A 293 -23.89 -7.17 -5.01
C GLU A 293 -22.51 -6.96 -5.60
N ILE A 294 -21.74 -8.04 -5.76
CA ILE A 294 -20.42 -8.02 -6.39
C ILE A 294 -20.48 -7.38 -7.78
N MET A 295 -21.40 -7.82 -8.64
CA MET A 295 -21.51 -7.31 -10.00
C MET A 295 -21.91 -5.84 -10.05
N ARG A 296 -22.84 -5.42 -9.18
CA ARG A 296 -23.23 -4.01 -9.03
C ARG A 296 -22.05 -3.15 -8.59
N ASP A 297 -21.28 -3.64 -7.62
CA ASP A 297 -20.22 -2.88 -6.98
C ASP A 297 -18.97 -2.78 -7.88
N ILE A 298 -18.63 -3.83 -8.64
CA ILE A 298 -17.59 -3.75 -9.70
C ILE A 298 -18.01 -2.75 -10.79
N ALA A 299 -19.26 -2.80 -11.25
CA ALA A 299 -19.76 -1.84 -12.25
C ALA A 299 -19.70 -0.40 -11.72
N LYS A 300 -20.05 -0.19 -10.46
CA LYS A 300 -19.93 1.11 -9.79
C LYS A 300 -18.49 1.61 -9.73
N MET A 301 -17.53 0.75 -9.37
CA MET A 301 -16.09 1.08 -9.38
C MET A 301 -15.61 1.49 -10.78
N ARG A 302 -16.03 0.74 -11.82
CA ARG A 302 -15.73 1.05 -13.21
C ARG A 302 -16.26 2.43 -13.62
N ASP A 303 -17.54 2.68 -13.36
CA ASP A 303 -18.23 3.88 -13.79
C ASP A 303 -17.73 5.12 -13.01
N ALA A 304 -17.44 4.98 -11.72
CA ALA A 304 -16.82 6.04 -10.91
C ALA A 304 -15.42 6.40 -11.41
N THR A 305 -14.59 5.40 -11.73
CA THR A 305 -13.24 5.63 -12.27
C THR A 305 -13.31 6.34 -13.62
N ARG A 306 -14.19 5.87 -14.51
CA ARG A 306 -14.44 6.49 -15.82
C ARG A 306 -14.92 7.92 -15.67
N TYR A 307 -15.87 8.17 -14.78
CA TYR A 307 -16.40 9.52 -14.52
C TYR A 307 -15.29 10.48 -14.10
N VAL A 308 -14.47 10.14 -13.10
CA VAL A 308 -13.38 11.01 -12.63
C VAL A 308 -12.35 11.25 -13.73
N HIS A 309 -12.01 10.22 -14.50
CA HIS A 309 -11.16 10.36 -15.68
C HIS A 309 -11.76 11.34 -16.69
N ASP A 310 -12.98 11.11 -17.16
CA ASP A 310 -13.60 11.90 -18.22
C ASP A 310 -13.83 13.35 -17.80
N GLN A 311 -14.20 13.60 -16.53
CA GLN A 311 -14.32 14.95 -15.97
C GLN A 311 -12.97 15.66 -15.87
N THR A 312 -11.90 14.94 -15.55
CA THR A 312 -10.54 15.51 -15.52
C THR A 312 -10.12 15.94 -16.92
N ILE A 313 -10.29 15.07 -17.92
CA ILE A 313 -9.96 15.39 -19.33
C ILE A 313 -10.82 16.55 -19.86
N ALA A 314 -12.12 16.56 -19.56
CA ALA A 314 -13.00 17.67 -19.94
C ALA A 314 -12.54 19.00 -19.32
N GLY A 315 -12.13 18.97 -18.06
CA GLY A 315 -11.57 20.10 -17.34
C GLY A 315 -10.26 20.63 -17.92
N MET A 316 -9.33 19.72 -18.25
CA MET A 316 -8.07 20.05 -18.94
C MET A 316 -8.33 20.75 -20.28
N ASN A 317 -9.22 20.18 -21.11
CA ASN A 317 -9.57 20.76 -22.40
C ASN A 317 -10.29 22.11 -22.28
N ALA A 318 -10.96 22.37 -21.15
CA ALA A 318 -11.58 23.65 -20.84
C ALA A 318 -10.60 24.70 -20.25
N GLY A 319 -9.32 24.36 -20.08
CA GLY A 319 -8.30 25.26 -19.54
C GLY A 319 -8.41 25.51 -18.04
N LYS A 320 -9.09 24.64 -17.29
CA LYS A 320 -9.13 24.70 -15.82
C LYS A 320 -7.79 24.25 -15.24
N THR A 321 -7.37 24.83 -14.12
CA THR A 321 -6.16 24.35 -13.41
C THR A 321 -6.45 23.04 -12.68
N VAL A 322 -5.39 22.29 -12.35
CA VAL A 322 -5.52 21.04 -11.58
C VAL A 322 -6.19 21.28 -10.22
N GLU A 323 -5.89 22.39 -9.53
CA GLU A 323 -6.50 22.73 -8.23
C GLU A 323 -8.00 23.01 -8.32
N GLN A 324 -8.43 23.67 -9.41
CA GLN A 324 -9.85 23.87 -9.68
C GLN A 324 -10.55 22.52 -9.83
N LEU A 325 -9.99 21.61 -10.62
CA LEU A 325 -10.56 20.28 -10.83
C LEU A 325 -10.57 19.43 -9.55
N MET A 326 -9.50 19.49 -8.75
CA MET A 326 -9.45 18.81 -7.44
C MET A 326 -10.57 19.28 -6.50
N THR A 327 -11.01 20.53 -6.64
CA THR A 327 -12.10 21.11 -5.84
C THR A 327 -13.48 20.81 -6.42
N GLU A 328 -13.63 20.88 -7.74
CA GLU A 328 -14.94 20.79 -8.40
C GLU A 328 -15.40 19.34 -8.65
N ILE A 329 -14.49 18.43 -8.98
CA ILE A 329 -14.86 17.05 -9.34
C ILE A 329 -15.21 16.27 -8.07
N ARG A 330 -16.46 15.82 -8.00
CA ARG A 330 -17.01 14.95 -6.96
C ARG A 330 -17.79 13.83 -7.62
N LEU A 331 -17.81 12.65 -6.99
CA LEU A 331 -18.64 11.54 -7.45
C LEU A 331 -20.12 11.97 -7.32
N PRO A 332 -20.96 11.66 -8.30
CA PRO A 332 -22.40 11.83 -8.13
C PRO A 332 -22.95 10.74 -7.18
N PRO A 333 -24.10 10.97 -6.52
CA PRO A 333 -24.66 10.07 -5.50
C PRO A 333 -24.73 8.58 -5.92
N GLU A 334 -25.06 8.32 -7.18
CA GLU A 334 -25.17 6.97 -7.74
C GLU A 334 -23.82 6.26 -7.94
N LEU A 335 -22.70 6.99 -7.92
CA LEU A 335 -21.33 6.50 -8.04
C LEU A 335 -20.52 6.61 -6.73
N GLU A 336 -21.16 6.99 -5.62
CA GLU A 336 -20.49 7.14 -4.32
C GLU A 336 -19.79 5.86 -3.85
N LEU A 337 -18.49 5.97 -3.61
CA LEU A 337 -17.63 4.91 -3.14
C LEU A 337 -16.84 5.42 -1.93
N THR A 338 -16.49 4.52 -1.01
CA THR A 338 -15.59 4.93 0.09
C THR A 338 -14.26 5.43 -0.46
N GLN A 339 -13.75 6.49 0.16
CA GLN A 339 -12.48 7.12 -0.16
C GLN A 339 -11.43 6.95 0.96
N GLU A 340 -11.64 5.95 1.82
CA GLU A 340 -10.74 5.62 2.94
C GLU A 340 -9.31 5.24 2.49
N HIS A 341 -9.16 4.80 1.24
CA HIS A 341 -7.87 4.42 0.65
C HIS A 341 -7.54 5.26 -0.59
N GLY A 342 -8.28 5.08 -1.70
CA GLY A 342 -8.21 5.96 -2.87
C GLY A 342 -9.03 7.24 -2.65
N LYS A 343 -8.57 8.38 -3.18
CA LYS A 343 -9.25 9.67 -3.02
C LYS A 343 -9.44 10.36 -4.36
N VAL A 344 -10.66 10.84 -4.63
CA VAL A 344 -11.05 11.44 -5.91
C VAL A 344 -10.20 12.65 -6.24
N SER A 345 -10.00 13.57 -5.31
CA SER A 345 -9.19 14.77 -5.56
C SER A 345 -7.73 14.42 -5.87
N TRP A 346 -7.18 13.38 -5.27
CA TRP A 346 -5.82 12.92 -5.59
C TRP A 346 -5.75 12.19 -6.93
N ALA A 347 -6.79 11.43 -7.28
CA ALA A 347 -6.91 10.82 -8.59
C ALA A 347 -7.00 11.85 -9.70
N VAL A 348 -7.75 12.94 -9.53
CA VAL A 348 -7.78 14.05 -10.48
C VAL A 348 -6.37 14.56 -10.77
N LYS A 349 -5.59 14.82 -9.72
CA LYS A 349 -4.20 15.26 -9.87
C LYS A 349 -3.33 14.20 -10.56
N SER A 350 -3.45 12.94 -10.17
CA SER A 350 -2.68 11.86 -10.76
C SER A 350 -3.01 11.63 -12.24
N ILE A 351 -4.28 11.74 -12.62
CA ILE A 351 -4.74 11.59 -14.01
C ILE A 351 -4.21 12.77 -14.83
N TRP A 352 -4.24 13.98 -14.28
CA TRP A 352 -3.62 15.14 -14.92
C TRP A 352 -2.12 14.90 -15.18
N GLU A 353 -1.35 14.54 -14.15
CA GLU A 353 0.09 14.31 -14.25
C GLU A 353 0.42 13.09 -15.14
N TYR A 354 -0.46 12.09 -15.21
CA TYR A 354 -0.30 10.98 -16.14
C TYR A 354 -0.27 11.44 -17.60
N TYR A 355 -1.14 12.37 -17.97
CA TYR A 355 -1.24 12.87 -19.35
C TYR A 355 -0.35 14.07 -19.66
N ALA A 356 -0.10 14.94 -18.68
CA ALA A 356 0.59 16.22 -18.88
C ALA A 356 1.93 16.33 -18.13
N THR A 357 2.30 15.34 -17.30
CA THR A 357 3.55 15.29 -16.52
C THR A 357 3.70 16.45 -15.53
N TRP A 358 4.93 16.67 -15.05
CA TRP A 358 5.26 17.64 -14.00
C TRP A 358 5.29 19.10 -14.45
N PHE A 359 5.35 19.38 -15.76
CA PHE A 359 5.46 20.74 -16.28
C PHE A 359 4.09 21.30 -16.64
N HIS A 360 3.57 22.23 -15.83
CA HIS A 360 2.18 22.66 -15.91
C HIS A 360 1.93 23.84 -16.86
N PHE A 361 3.00 24.43 -17.43
CA PHE A 361 2.94 25.63 -18.28
C PHE A 361 2.39 26.89 -17.57
N ASP A 362 2.39 26.89 -16.23
CA ASP A 362 1.87 28.01 -15.44
C ASP A 362 2.96 29.06 -15.21
N LYS A 363 4.21 28.62 -14.98
CA LYS A 363 5.30 29.51 -14.54
C LYS A 363 6.65 29.10 -15.15
N THR A 364 7.42 30.09 -15.60
CA THR A 364 8.81 29.87 -16.06
C THR A 364 9.71 29.23 -15.01
N THR A 365 9.43 29.47 -13.72
CA THR A 365 10.20 28.91 -12.61
C THR A 365 10.14 27.38 -12.53
N GLU A 366 9.13 26.74 -13.12
CA GLU A 366 9.03 25.27 -13.17
C GLU A 366 10.19 24.64 -13.96
N LEU A 367 10.78 25.37 -14.91
CA LEU A 367 11.90 24.89 -15.74
C LEU A 367 13.24 24.82 -15.00
N TYR A 368 13.35 25.48 -13.85
CA TYR A 368 14.63 25.74 -13.20
C TYR A 368 14.67 25.16 -11.79
N PRO A 369 15.85 24.75 -11.29
CA PRO A 369 15.98 24.05 -10.03
C PRO A 369 15.84 24.95 -8.80
N VAL A 370 15.50 26.24 -8.96
CA VAL A 370 15.38 27.19 -7.84
C VAL A 370 14.01 27.00 -7.18
N PRO A 371 13.96 26.47 -5.94
CA PRO A 371 12.69 26.19 -5.28
C PRO A 371 12.03 27.48 -4.80
N VAL A 372 10.69 27.47 -4.71
CA VAL A 372 9.92 28.62 -4.21
C VAL A 372 10.31 29.00 -2.78
N ASN A 373 10.73 28.05 -1.95
CA ASN A 373 11.16 28.34 -0.58
C ASN A 373 12.46 29.17 -0.49
N SER A 374 13.19 29.37 -1.59
CA SER A 374 14.37 30.24 -1.63
C SER A 374 14.07 31.70 -1.35
N VAL A 375 12.84 32.17 -1.63
CA VAL A 375 12.41 33.57 -1.39
C VAL A 375 11.69 33.74 -0.06
N TYR A 376 11.54 32.68 0.76
CA TYR A 376 10.77 32.78 2.01
C TYR A 376 11.39 33.77 3.00
N ALA A 377 12.73 33.80 3.12
CA ALA A 377 13.42 34.77 3.97
C ALA A 377 13.17 36.22 3.51
N ASP A 378 13.23 36.47 2.20
CA ASP A 378 12.96 37.81 1.62
C ASP A 378 11.54 38.27 1.94
N ILE A 379 10.55 37.40 1.77
CA ILE A 379 9.14 37.72 2.07
C ILE A 379 8.94 37.97 3.56
N VAL A 380 9.60 37.21 4.44
CA VAL A 380 9.55 37.40 5.89
C VAL A 380 10.20 38.72 6.31
N GLU A 381 11.36 39.07 5.73
CA GLU A 381 12.02 40.35 5.96
C GLU A 381 11.13 41.53 5.56
N LEU A 382 10.51 41.45 4.37
CA LEU A 382 9.65 42.51 3.84
C LEU A 382 8.32 42.65 4.58
N SER A 383 7.73 41.54 5.03
CA SER A 383 6.39 41.51 5.63
C SER A 383 6.40 41.64 7.15
N GLY A 384 7.48 41.21 7.80
CA GLY A 384 7.58 41.07 9.25
C GLY A 384 6.96 39.77 9.77
N VAL A 385 7.68 39.08 10.66
CA VAL A 385 7.31 37.79 11.25
C VAL A 385 5.95 37.84 11.95
N ASP A 386 5.74 38.79 12.87
CA ASP A 386 4.51 38.86 13.66
C ASP A 386 3.26 39.12 12.78
N ALA A 387 3.40 39.88 11.69
CA ALA A 387 2.30 40.14 10.76
C ALA A 387 1.90 38.87 9.97
N LEU A 388 2.88 38.10 9.50
CA LEU A 388 2.64 36.83 8.82
C LEU A 388 1.97 35.82 9.75
N ILE A 389 2.46 35.68 10.99
CA ILE A 389 1.86 34.80 12.00
C ILE A 389 0.43 35.24 12.31
N ALA A 390 0.18 36.53 12.57
CA ALA A 390 -1.16 37.03 12.85
C ALA A 390 -2.13 36.76 11.69
N LYS A 391 -1.67 36.93 10.45
CA LYS A 391 -2.47 36.62 9.26
C LYS A 391 -2.74 35.12 9.13
N ALA A 392 -1.74 34.28 9.37
CA ALA A 392 -1.90 32.83 9.36
C ALA A 392 -2.90 32.35 10.42
N SER A 393 -2.82 32.88 11.64
CA SER A 393 -3.77 32.60 12.73
C SER A 393 -5.21 32.89 12.31
N SER A 394 -5.45 33.98 11.57
CA SER A 394 -6.80 34.32 11.07
C SER A 394 -7.38 33.31 10.07
N TYR A 395 -6.52 32.48 9.47
CA TYR A 395 -6.94 31.45 8.52
C TYR A 395 -7.11 30.06 9.14
N VAL A 396 -6.69 29.82 10.38
CA VAL A 396 -6.68 28.46 10.97
C VAL A 396 -8.04 27.77 10.88
N GLU A 397 -9.11 28.44 11.30
CA GLU A 397 -10.46 27.85 11.34
C GLU A 397 -11.08 27.73 9.94
N ALA A 398 -10.94 28.76 9.10
CA ALA A 398 -11.65 28.84 7.83
C ALA A 398 -10.88 28.20 6.66
N ASN A 399 -9.55 28.27 6.67
CA ASN A 399 -8.67 27.87 5.58
C ASN A 399 -7.30 27.40 6.11
N PRO A 400 -7.24 26.27 6.84
CA PRO A 400 -6.01 25.83 7.50
C PRO A 400 -4.84 25.59 6.54
N LEU A 401 -5.07 25.16 5.29
CA LEU A 401 -3.99 25.07 4.28
C LEU A 401 -3.39 26.44 3.93
N LYS A 402 -4.22 27.49 3.84
CA LYS A 402 -3.75 28.85 3.61
C LYS A 402 -2.97 29.40 4.80
N SER A 403 -3.36 29.00 6.02
CA SER A 403 -2.56 29.25 7.23
C SER A 403 -1.18 28.61 7.11
N LEU A 404 -1.11 27.33 6.74
CA LEU A 404 0.16 26.61 6.58
C LEU A 404 1.08 27.23 5.52
N HIS A 405 0.57 27.72 4.39
CA HIS A 405 1.41 28.40 3.40
C HIS A 405 2.16 29.61 3.97
N LEU A 406 1.53 30.40 4.83
CA LEU A 406 2.18 31.54 5.48
C LEU A 406 3.15 31.09 6.58
N ILE A 407 2.77 30.06 7.34
CA ILE A 407 3.60 29.52 8.42
C ILE A 407 4.85 28.82 7.88
N ASP A 408 4.77 28.14 6.74
CA ASP A 408 5.93 27.52 6.09
C ASP A 408 6.95 28.58 5.63
N MET A 409 6.52 29.79 5.27
CA MET A 409 7.42 30.92 5.01
C MET A 409 8.17 31.33 6.28
N VAL A 410 7.44 31.54 7.38
CA VAL A 410 8.03 31.93 8.66
C VAL A 410 8.98 30.86 9.17
N LEU A 411 8.59 29.58 9.17
CA LEU A 411 9.43 28.48 9.64
C LEU A 411 10.59 28.15 8.69
N GLY A 412 10.51 28.55 7.42
CA GLY A 412 11.63 28.48 6.49
C GLY A 412 12.75 29.46 6.85
N ALA A 413 12.39 30.65 7.34
CA ALA A 413 13.34 31.68 7.78
C ALA A 413 13.76 31.51 9.25
N GLU A 414 12.81 31.18 10.14
CA GLU A 414 12.99 31.00 11.58
C GLU A 414 12.44 29.63 12.04
N PRO A 415 13.20 28.53 11.84
CA PRO A 415 12.71 27.17 12.11
C PRO A 415 12.30 26.90 13.57
N ALA A 416 12.85 27.67 14.50
CA ALA A 416 12.59 27.58 15.94
C ALA A 416 11.58 28.64 16.44
N ASN A 417 10.84 29.32 15.56
CA ASN A 417 9.85 30.31 16.00
C ASN A 417 8.65 29.62 16.69
N LYS A 418 8.59 29.72 18.02
CA LYS A 418 7.55 29.10 18.85
C LYS A 418 6.13 29.46 18.42
N LYS A 419 5.86 30.75 18.21
CA LYS A 419 4.53 31.24 17.84
C LYS A 419 4.09 30.65 16.50
N ALA A 420 5.00 30.55 15.53
CA ALA A 420 4.71 29.97 14.22
C ALA A 420 4.45 28.46 14.33
N LEU A 421 5.20 27.72 15.15
CA LEU A 421 4.95 26.31 15.40
C LEU A 421 3.61 26.06 16.13
N ASP A 422 3.22 26.92 17.07
CA ASP A 422 1.91 26.84 17.71
C ASP A 422 0.78 26.99 16.68
N VAL A 423 0.86 27.97 15.78
CA VAL A 423 -0.11 28.14 14.69
C VAL A 423 -0.08 26.96 13.72
N ARG A 424 1.11 26.45 13.37
CA ARG A 424 1.26 25.23 12.55
C ARG A 424 0.51 24.06 13.18
N LYS A 425 0.66 23.84 14.49
CA LYS A 425 -0.01 22.79 15.23
C LYS A 425 -1.53 22.96 15.15
N SER A 426 -2.05 24.16 15.41
CA SER A 426 -3.49 24.44 15.31
C SER A 426 -4.05 24.18 13.91
N ALA A 427 -3.38 24.65 12.86
CA ALA A 427 -3.81 24.43 11.47
C ALA A 427 -3.80 22.93 11.08
N LEU A 428 -2.75 22.20 11.48
CA LEU A 428 -2.68 20.75 11.25
C LEU A 428 -3.76 19.99 12.02
N SER A 429 -4.10 20.41 13.25
CA SER A 429 -5.20 19.82 14.02
C SER A 429 -6.56 20.01 13.35
N GLN A 430 -6.81 21.18 12.75
CA GLN A 430 -8.04 21.42 11.98
C GLN A 430 -8.12 20.51 10.75
N LEU A 431 -7.01 20.34 10.02
CA LEU A 431 -6.95 19.41 8.89
C LEU A 431 -7.16 17.95 9.32
N LEU A 432 -6.58 17.55 10.45
CA LEU A 432 -6.76 16.19 10.97
C LEU A 432 -8.21 15.93 11.36
N ALA A 433 -8.85 16.87 12.06
CA ALA A 433 -10.26 16.75 12.43
C ALA A 433 -11.17 16.66 11.19
N ALA A 434 -10.89 17.43 10.15
CA ALA A 434 -11.60 17.34 8.87
C ALA A 434 -11.39 15.98 8.18
N ALA A 435 -10.16 15.45 8.17
CA ALA A 435 -9.85 14.14 7.59
C ALA A 435 -10.55 13.00 8.35
N GLU A 436 -10.60 13.06 9.68
CA GLU A 436 -11.23 12.04 10.54
C GLU A 436 -12.77 12.08 10.49
N SER A 437 -13.37 13.21 10.14
CA SER A 437 -14.83 13.37 10.03
C SER A 437 -15.37 13.28 8.60
N GLY A 438 -14.52 13.47 7.59
CA GLY A 438 -14.87 13.40 6.16
C GLY A 438 -14.64 12.02 5.55
N ASP A 439 -13.79 11.97 4.50
CA ASP A 439 -13.50 10.75 3.73
C ASP A 439 -12.78 9.65 4.55
N LYS A 440 -12.24 9.99 5.73
CA LYS A 440 -11.46 9.09 6.58
C LYS A 440 -10.28 8.44 5.85
N ASN A 441 -9.69 9.17 4.91
CA ASN A 441 -8.57 8.66 4.14
C ASN A 441 -7.39 8.34 5.05
N SER A 442 -6.98 7.07 5.06
CA SER A 442 -5.96 6.55 5.97
C SER A 442 -4.62 7.27 5.80
N TYR A 443 -4.19 7.48 4.55
CA TYR A 443 -2.89 8.11 4.27
C TYR A 443 -2.87 9.60 4.64
N GLU A 444 -3.98 10.32 4.42
CA GLU A 444 -4.13 11.71 4.85
C GLU A 444 -4.01 11.83 6.36
N ILE A 445 -4.73 10.97 7.09
CA ILE A 445 -4.70 10.91 8.56
C ILE A 445 -3.28 10.59 9.05
N TYR A 446 -2.60 9.61 8.46
CA TYR A 446 -1.24 9.23 8.87
C TYR A 446 -0.24 10.36 8.65
N TRP A 447 -0.32 11.02 7.50
CA TRP A 447 0.52 12.17 7.18
C TRP A 447 0.30 13.33 8.17
N LEU A 448 -0.95 13.68 8.45
CA LEU A 448 -1.30 14.78 9.35
C LEU A 448 -0.86 14.47 10.80
N LYS A 449 -1.08 13.24 11.27
CA LYS A 449 -0.56 12.77 12.58
C LYS A 449 0.96 12.86 12.64
N TYR A 450 1.67 12.45 11.59
CA TYR A 450 3.13 12.62 11.51
C TYR A 450 3.55 14.10 11.60
N ARG A 451 2.92 14.98 10.82
CA ARG A 451 3.25 16.41 10.81
C ARG A 451 2.95 17.09 12.16
N LEU A 452 1.92 16.65 12.87
CA LEU A 452 1.64 17.11 14.24
C LEU A 452 2.74 16.68 15.21
N ARG A 453 3.19 15.42 15.16
CA ARG A 453 4.31 14.94 15.99
C ARG A 453 5.61 15.68 15.71
N ASP A 454 5.95 15.88 14.43
CA ASP A 454 7.12 16.68 14.02
C ASP A 454 7.05 18.10 14.61
N THR A 455 5.87 18.72 14.56
CA THR A 455 5.65 20.06 15.11
C THR A 455 5.78 20.07 16.63
N GLN A 456 5.21 19.07 17.32
CA GLN A 456 5.30 18.94 18.77
C GLN A 456 6.74 18.72 19.24
N ALA A 457 7.49 17.83 18.57
CA ALA A 457 8.89 17.59 18.90
C ALA A 457 9.76 18.86 18.77
N LYS A 458 9.46 19.73 17.79
CA LYS A 458 10.14 21.03 17.63
C LYS A 458 9.75 22.05 18.70
N LEU A 459 8.51 22.00 19.20
CA LEU A 459 8.08 22.82 20.33
C LEU A 459 8.72 22.36 21.64
N ASP A 460 8.85 21.05 21.85
CA ASP A 460 9.46 20.47 23.05
C ASP A 460 10.98 20.67 23.11
N ALA A 461 11.63 20.86 21.96
CA ALA A 461 13.06 21.13 21.85
C ALA A 461 13.46 22.60 22.15
N GLN A 462 12.48 23.48 22.38
CA GLN A 462 12.68 24.90 22.73
C GLN A 462 12.47 25.12 24.22
#